data_AF-A0A382BCQ7-F1
#
_entry.id   AF-A0A382BCQ7-F1
#
_cell.length_a   1.000
_cell.length_b   1.000
_cell.length_c   1.000
_cell.angle_alpha   90.00
_cell.angle_beta   90.00
_cell.angle_gamma   90.00
#
_symmetry.space_group_name_H-M   'P 1'
#
loop_
_entity.id
_entity.type
_entity.pdbx_description
1 polymer ?
#
loop_
_entity_poly.entity_id
_entity_poly.type
_entity_poly.pdbx_seq_one_letter_code
_entity_poly.pdbx_strand_id
1 'polypeptide(L)'
;MADQRFFNRVGPFSLGELVALSDGEINDPDQEDIVIKDIATLESAEADDLSFLDNMAYLDAFTASEAGAAVVMARHAAKAPQGMALILSEQPYRTFA
;
A
#
# COMPACT_ATOMS: atom_id res chain seq x y z
N MET A 1 16.38 5.02 18.43
CA MET A 1 15.91 3.67 18.79
C MET A 1 14.39 3.73 18.71
N ALA A 2 13.79 3.18 17.65
CA ALA A 2 12.35 3.26 17.44
C ALA A 2 11.66 2.15 18.25
N ASP A 3 10.71 2.54 19.11
CA ASP A 3 9.99 1.65 20.02
C ASP A 3 9.12 0.64 19.25
N GLN A 4 9.52 -0.62 19.33
CA GLN A 4 8.88 -1.81 18.74
C GLN A 4 7.63 -2.26 19.52
N ARG A 5 6.79 -1.32 19.99
CA ARG A 5 5.74 -1.61 21.00
C ARG A 5 4.31 -1.26 20.62
N PHE A 6 4.07 -0.68 19.45
CA PHE A 6 2.70 -0.31 19.04
C PHE A 6 2.09 -1.17 17.93
N PHE A 7 2.88 -1.99 17.23
CA PHE A 7 2.36 -2.95 16.27
C PHE A 7 2.62 -4.35 16.80
N ASN A 8 1.60 -4.96 17.41
CA ASN A 8 1.58 -6.39 17.63
C ASN A 8 1.74 -7.03 16.24
N ARG A 9 2.93 -7.55 15.90
CA ARG A 9 3.20 -8.24 14.62
C ARG A 9 2.37 -9.53 14.60
N VAL A 10 1.07 -9.44 14.32
CA VAL A 10 0.17 -10.58 14.13
C VAL A 10 0.38 -11.08 12.71
N GLY A 11 1.56 -11.69 12.48
CA GLY A 11 1.93 -12.23 11.18
C GLY A 11 2.02 -11.19 10.07
N PRO A 12 2.45 -11.61 8.88
CA PRO A 12 2.32 -10.75 7.73
C PRO A 12 0.85 -10.76 7.27
N PHE A 13 0.29 -9.58 7.05
CA PHE A 13 -1.12 -9.45 6.68
C PHE A 13 -1.25 -9.58 5.17
N SER A 14 -2.27 -10.30 4.74
CA SER A 14 -2.63 -10.27 3.33
C SER A 14 -3.26 -8.93 3.00
N LEU A 15 -3.09 -8.50 1.76
CA LEU A 15 -3.64 -7.26 1.25
C LEU A 15 -5.17 -7.23 1.39
N GLY A 16 -5.81 -8.39 1.21
CA GLY A 16 -7.24 -8.62 1.49
C GLY A 16 -7.65 -8.27 2.92
N GLU A 17 -6.86 -8.69 3.92
CA GLU A 17 -7.15 -8.38 5.32
C GLU A 17 -6.94 -6.90 5.63
N LEU A 18 -5.88 -6.28 5.08
CA LEU A 18 -5.63 -4.85 5.25
C LEU A 18 -6.74 -4.00 4.66
N VAL A 19 -7.26 -4.40 3.49
CA VAL A 19 -8.40 -3.73 2.86
C VAL A 19 -9.71 -4.05 3.56
N ALA A 20 -9.89 -5.23 4.15
CA ALA A 20 -11.07 -5.49 4.97
C ALA A 20 -11.07 -4.68 6.28
N LEU A 21 -9.88 -4.34 6.81
CA LEU A 21 -9.69 -3.51 8.00
C LEU A 21 -9.73 -2.01 7.70
N SER A 22 -9.52 -1.62 6.46
CA SER A 22 -9.43 -0.22 6.03
C SER A 22 -10.58 0.12 5.08
N ASP A 23 -11.02 1.37 4.98
CA ASP A 23 -12.10 1.76 4.05
C ASP A 23 -11.54 1.92 2.61
N GLY A 24 -11.08 0.80 2.04
CA GLY A 24 -10.47 0.72 0.73
C GLY A 24 -11.00 -0.46 -0.10
N GLU A 25 -10.54 -0.55 -1.35
CA GLU A 25 -10.90 -1.61 -2.28
C GLU A 25 -9.66 -2.05 -3.06
N ILE A 26 -9.45 -3.34 -3.27
CA ILE A 26 -8.31 -3.84 -4.04
C ILE A 26 -8.64 -3.71 -5.52
N ASN A 27 -7.75 -3.09 -6.30
CA ASN A 27 -7.93 -2.94 -7.74
C ASN A 27 -7.97 -4.30 -8.46
N ASP A 28 -7.13 -5.24 -8.02
CA ASP A 28 -7.06 -6.61 -8.55
C ASP A 28 -7.20 -7.61 -7.40
N PRO A 29 -8.35 -8.30 -7.25
CA PRO A 29 -8.55 -9.28 -6.18
C PRO A 29 -7.57 -10.45 -6.26
N ASP A 30 -7.02 -10.78 -7.45
CA ASP A 30 -5.91 -11.76 -7.56
C ASP A 30 -4.66 -11.39 -6.74
N GLN A 31 -4.53 -10.14 -6.31
CA GLN A 31 -3.45 -9.65 -5.46
C GLN A 31 -3.83 -9.56 -3.98
N GLU A 32 -5.02 -10.02 -3.59
CA GLU A 32 -5.45 -10.06 -2.18
C GLU A 32 -4.58 -10.99 -1.32
N ASP A 33 -4.01 -12.03 -1.93
CA ASP A 33 -3.06 -12.98 -1.34
C ASP A 33 -1.64 -12.40 -1.17
N ILE A 34 -1.35 -11.17 -1.64
CA ILE A 34 -0.05 -10.54 -1.43
C ILE A 34 0.16 -10.29 0.05
N VAL A 35 1.29 -10.77 0.53
CA VAL A 35 1.67 -10.76 1.94
C VAL A 35 2.54 -9.53 2.20
N ILE A 36 2.00 -8.56 2.94
CA ILE A 36 2.71 -7.34 3.33
C ILE A 36 3.43 -7.57 4.66
N LYS A 37 4.73 -7.28 4.68
CA LYS A 37 5.60 -7.45 5.85
C LYS A 37 5.83 -6.16 6.61
N ASP A 38 6.00 -5.06 5.92
CA ASP A 38 6.27 -3.75 6.52
C ASP A 38 5.66 -2.61 5.69
N ILE A 39 5.76 -1.40 6.20
CA ILE A 39 5.28 -0.19 5.54
C ILE A 39 6.50 0.68 5.24
N ALA A 40 6.64 1.10 3.99
CA ALA A 40 7.76 1.89 3.53
C ALA A 40 7.31 3.06 2.65
N THR A 41 8.19 4.02 2.42
CA THR A 41 7.96 5.11 1.48
C THR A 41 8.15 4.63 0.05
N LEU A 42 7.50 5.31 -0.92
CA LEU A 42 7.58 4.93 -2.34
C LEU A 42 9.03 4.77 -2.86
N GLU A 43 9.96 5.53 -2.30
CA GLU A 43 11.38 5.53 -2.68
C GLU A 43 12.20 4.40 -2.04
N SER A 44 11.72 3.79 -0.96
CA SER A 44 12.45 2.73 -0.22
C SER A 44 11.65 1.43 -0.09
N ALA A 45 10.42 1.40 -0.59
CA ALA A 45 9.55 0.24 -0.53
C ALA A 45 10.00 -0.84 -1.50
N GLU A 46 10.06 -2.07 -0.98
CA GLU A 46 10.34 -3.28 -1.75
C GLU A 46 9.05 -4.08 -2.01
N ALA A 47 9.17 -5.20 -2.72
CA ALA A 47 8.04 -6.03 -3.14
C ALA A 47 7.21 -6.64 -1.99
N ASP A 48 7.71 -6.60 -0.75
CA ASP A 48 7.02 -7.05 0.46
C ASP A 48 6.44 -5.88 1.29
N ASP A 49 6.65 -4.63 0.87
CA ASP A 49 6.24 -3.44 1.60
C ASP A 49 4.97 -2.79 1.04
N LEU A 50 4.20 -2.19 1.94
CA LEU A 50 3.08 -1.32 1.60
C LEU A 50 3.51 0.14 1.60
N SER A 51 3.21 0.82 0.50
CA SER A 51 3.37 2.26 0.35
C SER A 51 2.04 2.98 0.24
N PHE A 52 2.05 4.31 0.24
CA PHE A 52 0.87 5.11 -0.04
C PHE A 52 1.23 6.35 -0.88
N LEU A 53 0.28 6.77 -1.72
CA LEU A 53 0.37 7.98 -2.52
C LEU A 53 -0.65 8.99 -2.01
N ASP A 54 -0.20 9.94 -1.19
CA ASP A 54 -1.05 11.04 -0.69
C ASP A 54 -1.00 12.28 -1.59
N ASN A 55 0.16 12.55 -2.23
CA ASN A 55 0.36 13.76 -3.01
C ASN A 55 0.82 13.45 -4.43
N MET A 56 0.26 14.18 -5.41
CA MET A 56 0.64 14.11 -6.82
C MET A 56 2.12 14.39 -7.06
N ALA A 57 2.78 15.11 -6.15
CA ALA A 57 4.23 15.33 -6.20
C ALA A 57 5.06 14.04 -6.16
N TYR A 58 4.51 12.95 -5.61
CA TYR A 58 5.17 11.64 -5.54
C TYR A 58 4.73 10.68 -6.66
N LEU A 59 4.04 11.17 -7.70
CA LEU A 59 3.64 10.33 -8.83
C LEU A 59 4.83 9.74 -9.59
N ASP A 60 5.90 10.51 -9.76
CA ASP A 60 7.14 10.01 -10.37
C ASP A 60 7.78 8.91 -9.51
N ALA A 61 7.85 9.12 -8.19
CA ALA A 61 8.35 8.11 -7.26
C ALA A 61 7.45 6.86 -7.25
N PHE A 62 6.13 7.01 -7.33
CA PHE A 62 5.18 5.91 -7.41
C PHE A 62 5.33 5.09 -8.69
N THR A 63 5.53 5.75 -9.83
CA THR A 63 5.75 5.06 -11.10
C THR A 63 7.09 4.30 -11.11
N ALA A 64 8.07 4.78 -10.35
CA ALA A 64 9.39 4.16 -10.18
C ALA A 64 9.49 3.23 -8.96
N SER A 65 8.42 3.09 -8.17
CA SER A 65 8.45 2.35 -6.91
C SER A 65 8.40 0.84 -7.15
N GLU A 66 9.11 0.09 -6.32
CA GLU A 66 9.14 -1.38 -6.33
C GLU A 66 8.27 -1.98 -5.22
N ALA A 67 7.37 -1.17 -4.62
CA ALA A 67 6.48 -1.63 -3.57
C ALA A 67 5.60 -2.80 -4.05
N GLY A 68 5.38 -3.78 -3.18
CA GLY A 68 4.43 -4.87 -3.44
C GLY A 68 3.00 -4.35 -3.53
N ALA A 69 2.69 -3.33 -2.72
CA ALA A 69 1.38 -2.71 -2.67
C ALA A 69 1.45 -1.21 -2.41
N ALA A 70 0.45 -0.48 -2.89
CA ALA A 70 0.31 0.93 -2.65
C ALA A 70 -1.14 1.36 -2.44
N VAL A 71 -1.38 2.18 -1.41
CA VAL A 71 -2.66 2.85 -1.20
C VAL A 71 -2.71 4.11 -2.06
N VAL A 72 -3.63 4.16 -3.02
CA VAL A 72 -3.77 5.29 -3.95
C VAL A 72 -5.24 5.63 -4.16
N MET A 73 -5.52 6.82 -4.68
CA MET A 73 -6.88 7.13 -5.14
C MET A 73 -7.14 6.46 -6.50
N ALA A 74 -8.39 6.06 -6.78
CA ALA A 74 -8.80 5.46 -8.06
C ALA A 74 -8.34 6.24 -9.30
N ARG A 75 -8.29 7.58 -9.21
CA ARG A 75 -7.79 8.46 -10.28
C ARG A 75 -6.30 8.29 -10.62
N HIS A 76 -5.51 7.76 -9.70
CA HIS A 76 -4.07 7.54 -9.85
C HIS A 76 -3.72 6.06 -10.10
N ALA A 77 -4.69 5.15 -9.96
CA ALA A 77 -4.51 3.73 -10.21
C ALA A 77 -3.92 3.44 -11.60
N ALA A 78 -4.34 4.20 -12.61
CA ALA A 78 -3.85 4.07 -13.98
C ALA A 78 -2.35 4.42 -14.16
N LYS A 79 -1.70 5.00 -13.15
CA LYS A 79 -0.26 5.33 -13.18
C LYS A 79 0.61 4.30 -12.46
N ALA A 80 -0.01 3.26 -11.91
CA ALA A 80 0.72 2.24 -11.18
C ALA A 80 1.67 1.44 -12.07
N PRO A 81 2.82 1.01 -11.53
CA PRO A 81 3.68 0.06 -12.21
C PRO A 81 3.01 -1.31 -12.35
N GLN A 82 3.36 -2.03 -13.40
CA GLN A 82 2.77 -3.33 -13.73
C GLN A 82 3.21 -4.39 -12.70
N GLY A 83 2.25 -5.02 -12.02
CA GLY A 83 2.49 -6.05 -11.00
C GLY A 83 2.44 -5.56 -9.55
N MET A 84 2.28 -4.25 -9.33
CA MET A 84 2.03 -3.69 -7.99
C MET A 84 0.56 -3.77 -7.65
N ALA A 85 0.24 -4.12 -6.40
CA ALA A 85 -1.12 -4.11 -5.92
C ALA A 85 -1.57 -2.74 -5.47
N LEU A 86 -2.81 -2.42 -5.79
CA LEU A 86 -3.36 -1.09 -5.53
C LEU A 86 -4.55 -1.20 -4.62
N ILE A 87 -4.46 -0.51 -3.50
CA ILE A 87 -5.58 -0.29 -2.60
C ILE A 87 -6.16 1.06 -2.97
N LEU A 88 -7.32 1.03 -3.63
CA LEU A 88 -8.09 2.19 -3.98
C LEU A 88 -8.85 2.68 -2.75
N SER A 89 -8.61 3.91 -2.33
CA SER A 89 -9.43 4.54 -1.30
C SER A 89 -9.75 5.99 -1.66
N GLU A 90 -10.97 6.42 -1.37
CA GLU A 90 -11.39 7.81 -1.56
C GLU A 90 -10.69 8.77 -0.57
N GLN A 91 -10.22 8.24 0.57
CA GLN A 91 -9.55 8.99 1.63
C GLN A 91 -8.30 8.23 2.10
N PRO A 92 -7.21 8.17 1.31
CA PRO A 92 -6.00 7.40 1.63
C PRO A 92 -5.41 7.78 2.99
N TYR A 93 -5.52 9.06 3.39
CA TYR A 93 -5.09 9.53 4.71
C TYR A 93 -5.89 8.94 5.88
N ARG A 94 -7.20 8.67 5.71
CA ARG A 94 -8.01 7.99 6.75
C ARG A 94 -7.79 6.48 6.75
N THR A 95 -7.58 5.91 5.58
CA THR A 95 -7.37 4.46 5.41
C THR A 95 -6.03 4.02 5.98
N PHE A 96 -5.06 4.93 6.09
CA PHE A 96 -3.78 4.70 6.77
C PHE A 96 -3.79 5.02 8.29
N ALA A 97 -4.77 5.76 8.81
CA ALA A 97 -4.78 6.31 10.18
C ALA A 97 -5.64 5.50 11.16
#